data_AF-A0A7C7L532-F1
#
_entry.id   AF-A0A7C7L532-F1
#
_cell.length_a   1.000
_cell.length_b   1.000
_cell.length_c   1.000
_cell.angle_alpha   90.00
_cell.angle_beta   90.00
_cell.angle_gamma   90.00
#
_symmetry.space_group_name_H-M   'P 1'
#
loop_
_entity.id
_entity.type
_entity.pdbx_description
1 polymer ?
#
loop_
_entity_poly.entity_id
_entity_poly.type
_entity_poly.pdbx_seq_one_letter_code
_entity_poly.pdbx_strand_id
1 'polypeptide(L)'
;MSTPEEPTSEEWRGLYEVAVAFRDIAPWRWMTDSDIFGVRDPDGKEIGYCCVLGMAGEVFGMVLYRGIRGLMGYWDTVQGEIQSPMDFLLSQDCMRVTFEDRSELDRRDLAVIKRLGLKFRGRGQWPQFRSFLPGYAPWYLTGPEARFLTAALEQAAVVAERFREDPEVLSPPEEGKFLVRIPVHRKGRVYWRNRWQEPGPEEFKTFQVEFPVIEELQVASGKAWEIGYFFMSTPVREERGSRPFYPCVFLCVDRDSGFILGVRITEYGRMVQEGISWFAEM
;
A
#
# COMPACT_ATOMS: atom_id res chain seq x y z
N MET A 1 15.93 -13.51 -0.91
CA MET A 1 15.25 -12.68 0.11
C MET A 1 14.54 -13.63 1.06
N SER A 2 14.68 -13.46 2.38
CA SER A 2 13.98 -14.30 3.35
C SER A 2 12.47 -14.20 3.15
N THR A 3 11.77 -15.34 3.17
CA THR A 3 10.31 -15.37 3.09
C THR A 3 9.74 -14.51 4.21
N PRO A 4 8.88 -13.52 3.91
CA PRO A 4 8.33 -12.66 4.95
C PRO A 4 7.56 -13.50 5.97
N GLU A 5 7.73 -13.14 7.25
CA GLU A 5 7.11 -13.83 8.39
C GLU A 5 5.58 -13.84 8.23
N GLU A 6 4.96 -15.02 8.28
CA GLU A 6 3.50 -15.12 8.26
C GLU A 6 2.89 -14.81 9.64
N PRO A 7 1.69 -14.22 9.71
CA PRO A 7 1.08 -13.96 11.01
C PRO A 7 0.76 -15.26 11.75
N THR A 8 1.08 -15.27 13.03
CA THR A 8 0.76 -16.33 13.98
C THR A 8 -0.75 -16.45 14.20
N SER A 9 -1.19 -17.57 14.79
CA SER A 9 -2.62 -17.76 15.09
C SER A 9 -3.16 -16.76 16.12
N GLU A 10 -2.31 -16.24 17.00
CA GLU A 10 -2.67 -15.22 17.99
C GLU A 10 -2.86 -13.85 17.35
N GLU A 11 -1.91 -13.42 16.50
CA GLU A 11 -2.02 -12.18 15.73
C GLU A 11 -3.25 -12.18 14.82
N TRP A 12 -3.51 -13.31 14.15
CA TRP A 12 -4.74 -13.46 13.37
C TRP A 12 -5.99 -13.33 14.25
N ARG A 13 -6.01 -13.96 15.42
CA ARG A 13 -7.18 -13.89 16.32
C ARG A 13 -7.44 -12.44 16.74
N GLY A 14 -6.40 -11.72 17.15
CA GLY A 14 -6.50 -10.29 17.50
C GLY A 14 -7.00 -9.45 16.32
N LEU A 15 -6.42 -9.63 15.13
CA LEU A 15 -6.82 -8.88 13.93
C LEU A 15 -8.30 -9.10 13.57
N TYR A 16 -8.79 -10.36 13.59
CA TYR A 16 -10.19 -10.64 13.31
C TYR A 16 -11.14 -10.08 14.39
N GLU A 17 -10.73 -10.10 15.66
CA GLU A 17 -11.51 -9.53 16.77
C GLU A 17 -11.72 -8.02 16.59
N VAL A 18 -10.63 -7.27 16.34
CA VAL A 18 -10.73 -5.82 16.16
C VAL A 18 -11.40 -5.42 14.85
N ALA A 19 -11.25 -6.22 13.78
CA ALA A 19 -11.96 -6.01 12.53
C ALA A 19 -13.48 -6.20 12.70
N VAL A 20 -13.91 -7.20 13.47
CA VAL A 20 -15.33 -7.41 13.80
C VAL A 20 -15.87 -6.26 14.64
N ALA A 21 -15.14 -5.83 15.68
CA ALA A 21 -15.54 -4.69 16.49
C ALA A 21 -15.69 -3.41 15.65
N PHE A 22 -14.73 -3.14 14.76
CA PHE A 22 -14.79 -2.00 13.83
C PHE A 22 -15.99 -2.10 12.87
N ARG A 23 -16.28 -3.29 12.34
CA ARG A 23 -17.45 -3.53 11.49
C ARG A 23 -18.75 -3.23 12.22
N ASP A 24 -18.86 -3.69 13.45
CA ASP A 24 -20.09 -3.60 14.24
C ASP A 24 -20.37 -2.15 14.68
N ILE A 25 -19.32 -1.31 14.81
CA ILE A 25 -19.44 0.15 14.93
C ILE A 25 -20.04 0.75 13.64
N ALA A 26 -19.69 0.21 12.48
CA ALA A 26 -20.09 0.68 11.15
C ALA A 26 -19.79 2.18 10.91
N PRO A 27 -18.53 2.61 11.08
CA PRO A 27 -18.15 4.03 11.07
C PRO A 27 -18.40 4.74 9.74
N TRP A 28 -18.46 3.99 8.64
CA TRP A 28 -18.85 4.49 7.31
C TRP A 28 -20.27 5.09 7.24
N ARG A 29 -21.07 4.97 8.30
CA ARG A 29 -22.35 5.69 8.42
C ARG A 29 -22.17 7.18 8.71
N TRP A 30 -21.00 7.60 9.18
CA TRP A 30 -20.72 9.00 9.52
C TRP A 30 -19.32 9.47 9.13
N MET A 31 -18.41 8.57 8.74
CA MET A 31 -17.09 8.91 8.18
C MET A 31 -17.01 8.57 6.70
N THR A 32 -16.19 9.34 5.99
CA THR A 32 -15.87 9.22 4.58
C THR A 32 -14.40 8.83 4.38
N ASP A 33 -14.02 8.59 3.14
CA ASP A 33 -12.64 8.34 2.73
C ASP A 33 -11.76 9.60 2.78
N SER A 34 -12.35 10.78 2.97
CA SER A 34 -11.66 12.05 3.17
C SER A 34 -11.33 12.35 4.65
N ASP A 35 -11.94 11.64 5.60
CA ASP A 35 -11.72 11.80 7.04
C ASP A 35 -10.45 11.07 7.50
N ILE A 36 -9.29 11.60 7.09
CA ILE A 36 -7.99 10.95 7.27
C ILE A 36 -7.38 11.25 8.64
N PHE A 37 -6.83 10.22 9.28
CA PHE A 37 -6.02 10.34 10.49
C PHE A 37 -4.85 9.36 10.47
N GLY A 38 -3.76 9.70 11.17
CA GLY A 38 -2.59 8.83 11.28
C GLY A 38 -2.65 7.89 12.50
N VAL A 39 -2.07 6.71 12.36
CA VAL A 39 -1.72 5.81 13.46
C VAL A 39 -0.26 5.44 13.33
N ARG A 40 0.54 5.68 14.38
CA ARG A 40 1.92 5.22 14.39
C ARG A 40 2.00 3.74 14.78
N ASP A 41 2.75 2.98 14.01
CA ASP A 41 3.04 1.57 14.30
C ASP A 41 3.64 1.43 15.71
N PRO A 42 3.06 0.59 16.59
CA PRO A 42 3.64 0.30 17.91
C PRO A 42 5.04 -0.34 17.85
N ASP A 43 5.30 -1.16 16.83
CA ASP A 43 6.56 -1.91 16.68
C ASP A 43 7.60 -1.14 15.85
N GLY A 44 7.15 -0.13 15.12
CA GLY A 44 7.94 0.63 14.16
C GLY A 44 7.99 2.13 14.44
N LYS A 45 8.49 2.86 13.44
CA LYS A 45 8.45 4.34 13.42
C LYS A 45 7.49 4.88 12.35
N GLU A 46 7.00 4.00 11.48
CA GLU A 46 6.13 4.37 10.38
C GLU A 46 4.76 4.85 10.90
N ILE A 47 4.18 5.80 10.18
CA ILE A 47 2.80 6.25 10.38
C ILE A 47 1.99 5.76 9.20
N GLY A 48 0.89 5.09 9.51
CA GLY A 48 -0.13 4.71 8.55
C GLY A 48 -1.24 5.75 8.58
N TYR A 49 -1.63 6.26 7.42
CA TYR A 49 -2.77 7.18 7.29
C TYR A 49 -4.01 6.38 6.95
N CYS A 50 -4.97 6.39 7.88
CA CYS A 50 -6.18 5.62 7.81
C CYS A 50 -7.34 6.46 7.25
N CYS A 51 -8.17 5.85 6.42
CA CYS A 51 -9.49 6.39 6.06
C CYS A 51 -10.55 5.28 6.07
N VAL A 52 -11.82 5.67 6.21
CA VAL A 52 -12.95 4.75 6.29
C VAL A 52 -13.63 4.66 4.93
N LEU A 53 -13.88 3.43 4.47
CA LEU A 53 -14.64 3.17 3.23
C LEU A 53 -16.07 2.80 3.54
N GLY A 54 -17.00 3.24 2.69
CA GLY A 54 -18.38 2.70 2.66
C GLY A 54 -19.50 3.73 2.66
N MET A 55 -19.21 5.03 2.80
CA MET A 55 -20.26 6.07 2.74
C MET A 55 -21.02 6.02 1.39
N ALA A 56 -20.32 5.71 0.29
CA ALA A 56 -20.91 5.54 -1.04
C ALA A 56 -21.69 4.21 -1.22
N GLY A 57 -21.62 3.28 -0.26
CA GLY A 57 -22.39 2.04 -0.26
C GLY A 57 -21.81 0.88 -1.09
N GLU A 58 -20.64 1.05 -1.71
CA GLU A 58 -20.04 0.03 -2.59
C GLU A 58 -19.09 -0.92 -1.85
N VAL A 59 -18.09 -0.36 -1.16
CA VAL A 59 -17.05 -1.12 -0.43
C VAL A 59 -17.00 -0.66 1.01
N PHE A 60 -17.17 -1.57 1.96
CA PHE A 60 -17.14 -1.28 3.38
C PHE A 60 -15.82 -1.74 4.00
N GLY A 61 -15.14 -0.84 4.72
CA GLY A 61 -13.84 -1.19 5.28
C GLY A 61 -13.00 0.00 5.75
N MET A 62 -11.70 -0.22 5.79
CA MET A 62 -10.69 0.78 6.11
C MET A 62 -9.44 0.54 5.26
N VAL A 63 -8.84 1.63 4.80
CA VAL A 63 -7.52 1.64 4.17
C VAL A 63 -6.52 2.26 5.14
N LEU A 64 -5.33 1.69 5.23
CA LEU A 64 -4.16 2.25 5.91
C LEU A 64 -3.06 2.46 4.87
N TYR A 65 -2.83 3.70 4.47
CA TYR A 65 -1.77 4.13 3.56
C TYR A 65 -0.43 4.23 4.29
N ARG A 66 0.62 3.58 3.80
CA ARG A 66 1.92 3.53 4.49
C ARG A 66 2.72 4.81 4.25
N GLY A 67 3.03 5.53 5.32
CA GLY A 67 3.89 6.70 5.28
C GLY A 67 3.40 7.77 4.30
N ILE A 68 4.33 8.62 3.86
CA ILE A 68 4.05 9.68 2.88
C ILE A 68 3.78 9.11 1.49
N ARG A 69 4.45 8.03 1.07
CA ARG A 69 4.25 7.45 -0.27
C ARG A 69 2.84 6.92 -0.47
N GLY A 70 2.31 6.18 0.51
CA GLY A 70 0.92 5.73 0.46
C GLY A 70 -0.06 6.90 0.46
N LEU A 71 0.21 7.95 1.25
CA LEU A 71 -0.63 9.14 1.31
C LEU A 71 -0.63 9.93 -0.01
N MET A 72 0.51 9.99 -0.70
CA MET A 72 0.59 10.57 -2.05
C MET A 72 -0.26 9.78 -3.04
N GLY A 73 -0.20 8.44 -3.03
CA GLY A 73 -1.06 7.63 -3.89
C GLY A 73 -2.56 7.83 -3.65
N TYR A 74 -2.95 8.11 -2.39
CA TYR A 74 -4.30 8.57 -2.08
C TYR A 74 -4.60 9.93 -2.73
N TRP A 75 -3.71 10.92 -2.58
CA TRP A 75 -3.90 12.25 -3.18
C TRP A 75 -4.01 12.20 -4.69
N ASP A 76 -3.14 11.45 -5.36
CA ASP A 76 -3.18 11.24 -6.81
C ASP A 76 -4.55 10.68 -7.24
N THR A 77 -5.11 9.76 -6.45
CA THR A 77 -6.43 9.18 -6.70
C THR A 77 -7.54 10.22 -6.58
N VAL A 78 -7.59 10.99 -5.49
CA VAL A 78 -8.68 11.96 -5.26
C VAL A 78 -8.56 13.22 -6.11
N GLN A 79 -7.35 13.56 -6.57
CA GLN A 79 -7.10 14.68 -7.49
C GLN A 79 -7.33 14.32 -8.96
N GLY A 80 -7.53 13.02 -9.27
CA GLY A 80 -7.77 12.56 -10.64
C GLY A 80 -6.49 12.47 -11.48
N GLU A 81 -5.33 12.37 -10.84
CA GLU A 81 -4.02 12.21 -11.49
C GLU A 81 -3.79 10.77 -11.99
N ILE A 82 -4.63 9.82 -11.57
CA ILE A 82 -4.61 8.44 -12.02
C ILE A 82 -5.19 8.33 -13.45
N GLN A 83 -4.32 8.03 -14.43
CA GLN A 83 -4.68 8.01 -15.85
C GLN A 83 -5.08 6.62 -16.36
N SER A 84 -4.66 5.56 -15.66
CA SER A 84 -4.94 4.17 -16.06
C SER A 84 -5.13 3.24 -14.86
N PRO A 85 -5.72 2.05 -15.06
CA PRO A 85 -5.79 1.02 -14.01
C PRO A 85 -4.42 0.57 -13.50
N MET A 86 -3.38 0.64 -14.34
CA MET A 86 -2.01 0.34 -13.93
C MET A 86 -1.47 1.44 -13.02
N ASP A 87 -1.68 2.71 -13.35
CA ASP A 87 -1.26 3.82 -12.48
C ASP A 87 -1.95 3.75 -11.12
N PHE A 88 -3.25 3.41 -11.12
CA PHE A 88 -3.98 3.16 -9.88
C PHE A 88 -3.27 2.12 -9.03
N LEU A 89 -2.97 0.96 -9.60
CA LEU A 89 -2.31 -0.12 -8.88
C LEU A 89 -0.90 0.25 -8.40
N LEU A 90 -0.11 0.95 -9.21
CA LEU A 90 1.25 1.39 -8.87
C LEU A 90 1.25 2.43 -7.75
N SER A 91 0.21 3.26 -7.65
CA SER A 91 0.06 4.23 -6.56
C SER A 91 -0.31 3.57 -5.21
N GLN A 92 -0.75 2.30 -5.19
CA GLN A 92 -1.20 1.65 -3.97
C GLN A 92 -0.05 1.16 -3.09
N ASP A 93 0.30 1.94 -2.07
CA ASP A 93 1.10 1.51 -0.93
C ASP A 93 0.26 1.53 0.35
N CYS A 94 -0.56 0.48 0.53
CA CYS A 94 -1.49 0.40 1.66
C CYS A 94 -1.76 -1.02 2.16
N MET A 95 -2.37 -1.11 3.34
CA MET A 95 -3.07 -2.29 3.84
C MET A 95 -4.56 -2.00 3.89
N ARG A 96 -5.38 -3.00 3.58
CA ARG A 96 -6.84 -2.87 3.60
C ARG A 96 -7.46 -3.96 4.45
N VAL A 97 -8.51 -3.57 5.17
CA VAL A 97 -9.54 -4.49 5.62
C VAL A 97 -10.85 -4.11 4.94
N THR A 98 -11.49 -5.08 4.31
CA THR A 98 -12.81 -4.91 3.70
C THR A 98 -13.75 -6.02 4.18
N PHE A 99 -15.05 -5.76 4.13
CA PHE A 99 -16.07 -6.71 4.54
C PHE A 99 -16.83 -7.23 3.33
N GLU A 100 -16.45 -8.41 2.88
CA GLU A 100 -16.84 -8.96 1.58
C GLU A 100 -17.91 -10.07 1.72
N ASP A 101 -18.38 -10.55 0.57
CA ASP A 101 -19.11 -11.81 0.49
C ASP A 101 -18.15 -13.00 0.60
N ARG A 102 -18.68 -14.13 1.11
CA ARG A 102 -17.91 -15.38 1.22
C ARG A 102 -17.29 -15.82 -0.12
N SER A 103 -17.95 -15.53 -1.23
CA SER A 103 -17.51 -15.89 -2.59
C SER A 103 -16.28 -15.13 -3.05
N GLU A 104 -15.98 -13.99 -2.43
CA GLU A 104 -14.84 -13.12 -2.78
C GLU A 104 -13.58 -13.45 -1.97
N LEU A 105 -13.72 -14.29 -0.95
CA LEU A 105 -12.59 -14.83 -0.18
C LEU A 105 -11.98 -16.03 -0.90
N ASP A 106 -10.65 -16.05 -0.95
CA ASP A 106 -9.93 -17.17 -1.52
C ASP A 106 -9.74 -18.33 -0.52
N ARG A 107 -9.12 -19.41 -0.99
CA ARG A 107 -8.91 -20.61 -0.17
C ARG A 107 -8.01 -20.34 1.05
N ARG A 108 -7.05 -19.43 0.96
CA ARG A 108 -6.14 -19.09 2.06
C ARG A 108 -6.88 -18.27 3.11
N ASP A 109 -7.70 -17.30 2.70
CA ASP A 109 -8.55 -16.54 3.63
C ASP A 109 -9.47 -17.47 4.41
N LEU A 110 -10.21 -18.32 3.70
CA LEU A 110 -11.15 -19.29 4.29
C LEU A 110 -10.43 -20.29 5.21
N ALA A 111 -9.19 -20.68 4.89
CA ALA A 111 -8.39 -21.57 5.73
C ALA A 111 -8.01 -20.92 7.06
N VAL A 112 -7.66 -19.62 7.07
CA VAL A 112 -7.39 -18.87 8.30
C VAL A 112 -8.64 -18.82 9.18
N ILE A 113 -9.79 -18.42 8.62
CA ILE A 113 -11.07 -18.34 9.33
C ILE A 113 -11.43 -19.70 9.96
N LYS A 114 -11.32 -20.78 9.17
CA LYS A 114 -11.60 -22.15 9.62
C LYS A 114 -10.66 -22.56 10.75
N ARG A 115 -9.35 -22.30 10.61
CA ARG A 115 -8.33 -22.66 11.62
C ARG A 115 -8.61 -21.98 12.97
N LEU A 116 -9.08 -20.74 12.95
CA LEU A 116 -9.40 -19.98 14.17
C LEU A 116 -10.76 -20.36 14.79
N GLY A 117 -11.57 -21.16 14.10
CA GLY A 117 -12.91 -21.55 14.54
C GLY A 117 -13.96 -20.44 14.39
N LEU A 118 -13.66 -19.39 13.61
CA LEU A 118 -14.53 -18.24 13.43
C LEU A 118 -15.69 -18.57 12.47
N LYS A 119 -16.83 -17.87 12.65
CA LYS A 119 -18.03 -18.04 11.83
C LYS A 119 -18.58 -16.67 11.45
N PHE A 120 -18.75 -16.46 10.16
CA PHE A 120 -19.41 -15.28 9.60
C PHE A 120 -20.63 -15.71 8.79
N ARG A 121 -21.66 -14.86 8.73
CA ARG A 121 -22.90 -15.10 8.01
C ARG A 121 -23.43 -13.78 7.48
N GLY A 122 -24.13 -13.82 6.35
CA GLY A 122 -24.65 -12.62 5.70
C GLY A 122 -23.70 -12.10 4.61
N ARG A 123 -24.23 -11.17 3.80
CA ARG A 123 -23.49 -10.49 2.75
C ARG A 123 -22.65 -9.35 3.30
N GLY A 124 -21.46 -9.15 2.76
CA GLY A 124 -20.54 -8.10 3.20
C GLY A 124 -20.14 -8.22 4.67
N GLN A 125 -20.06 -9.45 5.21
CA GLN A 125 -19.76 -9.70 6.63
C GLN A 125 -18.41 -10.39 6.86
N TRP A 126 -17.72 -10.80 5.79
CA TRP A 126 -16.50 -11.59 5.86
C TRP A 126 -15.28 -10.67 5.77
N PRO A 127 -14.49 -10.52 6.86
CA PRO A 127 -13.29 -9.69 6.79
C PRO A 127 -12.28 -10.29 5.79
N GLN A 128 -11.85 -9.48 4.84
CA GLN A 128 -10.72 -9.75 3.95
C GLN A 128 -9.60 -8.78 4.26
N PHE A 129 -8.37 -9.29 4.32
CA PHE A 129 -7.19 -8.49 4.58
C PHE A 129 -6.21 -8.58 3.42
N ARG A 130 -5.75 -7.44 2.92
CA ARG A 130 -4.82 -7.37 1.79
C ARG A 130 -3.73 -6.33 2.02
N SER A 131 -2.52 -6.68 1.60
CA SER A 131 -1.36 -5.79 1.49
C SER A 131 -1.15 -5.46 0.02
N PHE A 132 -1.10 -4.17 -0.27
CA PHE A 132 -0.80 -3.60 -1.57
C PHE A 132 0.59 -2.98 -1.50
N LEU A 133 1.43 -3.29 -2.49
CA LEU A 133 2.72 -2.63 -2.70
C LEU A 133 2.81 -2.19 -4.17
N PRO A 134 3.39 -1.02 -4.45
CA PRO A 134 3.61 -0.54 -5.80
C PRO A 134 4.29 -1.59 -6.70
N GLY A 135 3.66 -1.90 -7.84
CA GLY A 135 4.17 -2.87 -8.81
C GLY A 135 3.95 -4.33 -8.47
N TYR A 136 3.26 -4.63 -7.36
CA TYR A 136 2.92 -6.00 -6.96
C TYR A 136 1.41 -6.23 -7.00
N ALA A 137 1.01 -7.48 -7.23
CA ALA A 137 -0.38 -7.87 -7.06
C ALA A 137 -0.80 -7.79 -5.58
N PRO A 138 -2.07 -7.46 -5.30
CA PRO A 138 -2.60 -7.52 -3.94
C PRO A 138 -2.34 -8.89 -3.32
N TRP A 139 -1.90 -8.91 -2.06
CA TRP A 139 -1.41 -10.13 -1.44
C TRP A 139 -1.79 -10.23 0.03
N TYR A 140 -1.44 -11.35 0.65
CA TYR A 140 -1.67 -11.59 2.07
C TYR A 140 -0.73 -10.73 2.93
N LEU A 141 -1.19 -10.45 4.16
CA LEU A 141 -0.42 -9.75 5.18
C LEU A 141 0.74 -10.62 5.69
N THR A 142 1.83 -9.95 6.02
CA THR A 142 2.90 -10.45 6.88
C THR A 142 2.55 -10.29 8.37
N GLY A 143 3.27 -10.96 9.27
CA GLY A 143 3.11 -10.83 10.72
C GLY A 143 3.19 -9.36 11.19
N PRO A 144 4.25 -8.61 10.84
CA PRO A 144 4.34 -7.18 11.14
C PRO A 144 3.15 -6.35 10.61
N GLU A 145 2.71 -6.60 9.38
CA GLU A 145 1.54 -5.93 8.80
C GLU A 145 0.25 -6.25 9.55
N ALA A 146 0.07 -7.50 9.98
CA ALA A 146 -1.09 -7.90 10.77
C ALA A 146 -1.12 -7.21 12.15
N ARG A 147 0.03 -7.11 12.83
CA ARG A 147 0.13 -6.37 14.11
C ARG A 147 -0.15 -4.89 13.94
N PHE A 148 0.41 -4.27 12.91
CA PHE A 148 0.17 -2.85 12.65
C PHE A 148 -1.29 -2.58 12.28
N LEU A 149 -1.88 -3.37 11.37
CA LEU A 149 -3.28 -3.21 10.99
C LEU A 149 -4.23 -3.46 12.18
N THR A 150 -3.88 -4.38 13.10
CA THR A 150 -4.63 -4.59 14.34
C THR A 150 -4.65 -3.32 15.19
N ALA A 151 -3.47 -2.76 15.51
CA ALA A 151 -3.37 -1.53 16.30
C ALA A 151 -4.07 -0.35 15.62
N ALA A 152 -4.00 -0.26 14.29
CA ALA A 152 -4.66 0.77 13.52
C ALA A 152 -6.19 0.64 13.57
N LEU A 153 -6.75 -0.57 13.48
CA LEU A 153 -8.20 -0.79 13.60
C LEU A 153 -8.73 -0.44 14.99
N GLU A 154 -7.99 -0.79 16.04
CA GLU A 154 -8.33 -0.38 17.41
C GLU A 154 -8.37 1.14 17.55
N GLN A 155 -7.37 1.83 17.01
CA GLN A 155 -7.33 3.29 17.06
C GLN A 155 -8.37 3.93 16.13
N ALA A 156 -8.68 3.32 15.00
CA ALA A 156 -9.72 3.77 14.10
C ALA A 156 -11.10 3.72 14.76
N ALA A 157 -11.41 2.65 15.51
CA ALA A 157 -12.63 2.57 16.31
C ALA A 157 -12.72 3.73 17.33
N VAL A 158 -11.61 4.03 18.03
CA VAL A 158 -11.56 5.15 19.00
C VAL A 158 -11.76 6.51 18.32
N VAL A 159 -11.11 6.73 17.17
CA VAL A 159 -11.24 7.99 16.41
C VAL A 159 -12.66 8.12 15.86
N ALA A 160 -13.22 7.06 15.30
CA ALA A 160 -14.55 7.07 14.71
C ALA A 160 -15.66 7.39 15.72
N GLU A 161 -15.59 6.81 16.92
CA GLU A 161 -16.53 7.11 18.01
C GLU A 161 -16.43 8.57 18.46
N ARG A 162 -15.22 9.12 18.58
CA ARG A 162 -15.01 10.54 18.91
C ARG A 162 -15.51 11.47 17.81
N PHE A 163 -15.25 11.12 16.55
CA PHE A 163 -15.71 11.89 15.40
C PHE A 163 -17.24 11.90 15.30
N ARG A 164 -17.90 10.80 15.68
CA ARG A 164 -19.37 10.76 15.77
C ARG A 164 -19.93 11.75 16.80
N GLU A 165 -19.22 11.97 17.90
CA GLU A 165 -19.59 12.93 18.94
C GLU A 165 -19.24 14.37 18.55
N ASP A 166 -18.07 14.56 17.94
CA ASP A 166 -17.52 15.86 17.55
C ASP A 166 -16.67 15.72 16.27
N PRO A 167 -17.21 16.08 15.10
CA PRO A 167 -16.47 16.07 13.84
C PRO A 167 -15.21 16.95 13.84
N GLU A 168 -15.15 17.98 14.70
CA GLU A 168 -13.97 18.86 14.81
C GLU A 168 -12.74 18.14 15.35
N VAL A 169 -12.86 16.91 15.85
CA VAL A 169 -11.71 16.10 16.27
C VAL A 169 -10.71 15.85 15.12
N LEU A 170 -11.17 15.89 13.86
CA LEU A 170 -10.33 15.79 12.67
C LEU A 170 -10.09 17.14 11.97
N SER A 171 -10.57 18.25 12.53
CA SER A 171 -10.24 19.60 12.05
C SER A 171 -8.82 19.99 12.52
N PRO A 172 -7.84 20.12 11.62
CA PRO A 172 -6.49 20.45 12.01
C PRO A 172 -6.37 21.93 12.44
N PRO A 173 -5.48 22.25 13.39
CA PRO A 173 -5.24 23.63 13.80
C PRO A 173 -4.53 24.46 12.72
N GLU A 174 -3.83 23.80 11.79
CA GLU A 174 -3.11 24.38 10.65
C GLU A 174 -3.24 23.44 9.46
N GLU A 175 -3.32 24.01 8.26
CA GLU A 175 -3.42 23.25 7.01
C GLU A 175 -2.24 22.27 6.83
N GLY A 176 -2.50 21.10 6.23
CA GLY A 176 -1.49 20.07 5.99
C GLY A 176 -1.14 19.18 7.20
N LYS A 177 -1.70 19.43 8.39
CA LYS A 177 -1.53 18.56 9.56
C LYS A 177 -2.61 17.49 9.64
N PHE A 178 -2.22 16.31 10.10
CA PHE A 178 -3.14 15.21 10.41
C PHE A 178 -3.14 14.92 11.89
N LEU A 179 -4.30 14.49 12.41
CA LEU A 179 -4.37 13.93 13.75
C LEU A 179 -3.66 12.59 13.75
N VAL A 180 -2.60 12.44 14.53
CA VAL A 180 -1.86 11.17 14.65
C VAL A 180 -2.00 10.58 16.05
N ARG A 181 -2.43 9.32 16.09
CA ARG A 181 -2.48 8.47 17.28
C ARG A 181 -1.10 7.87 17.51
N ILE A 182 -0.46 8.26 18.61
CA ILE A 182 0.92 7.88 18.94
C ILE A 182 0.94 6.95 20.16
N PRO A 183 1.54 5.74 20.06
CA PRO A 183 1.70 4.85 21.19
C PRO A 183 2.80 5.35 22.13
N VAL A 184 2.54 5.24 23.44
CA VAL A 184 3.38 5.65 24.56
C VAL A 184 3.49 4.47 25.51
N HIS A 185 4.68 3.87 25.58
CA HIS A 185 4.97 2.75 26.46
C HIS A 185 5.27 3.23 27.87
N ARG A 186 4.49 2.79 28.87
CA ARG A 186 4.71 3.08 30.30
C ARG A 186 4.41 1.85 31.15
N LYS A 187 5.39 1.44 31.96
CA LYS A 187 5.25 0.31 32.91
C LYS A 187 4.70 -0.97 32.25
N GLY A 188 5.18 -1.30 31.06
CA GLY A 188 4.73 -2.49 30.32
C GLY A 188 3.33 -2.41 29.71
N ARG A 189 2.71 -1.21 29.68
CA ARG A 189 1.43 -0.96 29.00
C ARG A 189 1.59 0.08 27.90
N VAL A 190 0.77 -0.04 26.86
CA VAL A 190 0.69 0.92 25.76
C VAL A 190 -0.46 1.88 26.03
N TYR A 191 -0.17 3.18 26.02
CA TYR A 191 -1.16 4.26 26.05
C TYR A 191 -1.10 5.02 24.73
N TRP A 192 -2.19 5.70 24.37
CA TRP A 192 -2.25 6.47 23.13
C TRP A 192 -2.45 7.95 23.41
N ARG A 193 -1.70 8.80 22.70
CA ARG A 193 -1.87 10.25 22.71
C ARG A 193 -2.13 10.78 21.31
N ASN A 194 -2.77 11.94 21.26
CA ASN A 194 -2.97 12.70 20.03
C ASN A 194 -1.77 13.62 19.77
N ARG A 195 -1.42 13.79 18.50
CA ARG A 195 -0.51 14.83 18.04
C ARG A 195 -0.94 15.28 16.65
N TRP A 196 -1.05 16.59 16.44
CA TRP A 196 -1.12 17.18 15.11
C TRP A 196 0.28 17.25 14.52
N GLN A 197 0.46 16.68 13.34
CA GLN A 197 1.74 16.72 12.65
C GLN A 197 1.55 16.63 11.14
N GLU A 198 2.46 17.26 10.41
CA GLU A 198 2.60 17.06 8.98
C GLU A 198 3.08 15.63 8.71
N PRO A 199 2.79 15.10 7.51
CA PRO A 199 3.47 13.91 7.02
C PRO A 199 4.98 14.07 7.02
N GLY A 200 5.70 12.96 7.17
CA GLY A 200 7.15 12.97 6.99
C GLY A 200 7.50 13.40 5.57
N PRO A 201 8.71 13.97 5.34
CA PRO A 201 9.14 14.34 4.01
C PRO A 201 9.21 13.12 3.10
N GLU A 202 8.97 13.33 1.82
CA GLU A 202 9.24 12.29 0.83
C GLU A 202 10.74 11.99 0.76
N GLU A 203 11.11 10.73 1.00
CA GLU A 203 12.48 10.28 0.82
C GLU A 203 12.69 9.79 -0.61
N PHE A 204 13.39 10.61 -1.40
CA PHE A 204 13.87 10.25 -2.72
C PHE A 204 15.15 9.44 -2.61
N LYS A 205 15.16 8.24 -3.20
CA LYS A 205 16.42 7.53 -3.46
C LYS A 205 17.06 8.17 -4.68
N THR A 206 18.14 8.90 -4.47
CA THR A 206 18.98 9.37 -5.56
C THR A 206 19.90 8.23 -5.98
N PHE A 207 19.93 7.92 -7.26
CA PHE A 207 20.86 6.96 -7.84
C PHE A 207 21.88 7.75 -8.65
N GLN A 208 23.16 7.53 -8.36
CA GLN A 208 24.25 8.02 -9.19
C GLN A 208 24.63 6.90 -10.16
N VAL A 209 24.60 7.20 -11.46
CA VAL A 209 25.07 6.26 -12.48
C VAL A 209 26.24 6.92 -13.19
N GLU A 210 27.39 6.26 -13.11
CA GLU A 210 28.54 6.60 -13.94
C GLU A 210 28.28 6.02 -15.32
N PHE A 211 28.04 6.89 -16.29
CA PHE A 211 28.03 6.48 -17.68
C PHE A 211 29.47 6.18 -18.10
N PRO A 212 29.74 5.03 -18.74
CA PRO A 212 31.07 4.78 -19.28
C PRO A 212 31.42 5.90 -20.27
N VAL A 213 32.58 6.52 -20.07
CA VAL A 213 33.12 7.46 -21.06
C VAL A 213 33.60 6.62 -22.23
N ILE A 214 32.82 6.60 -23.32
CA ILE A 214 33.21 5.86 -24.52
C ILE A 214 33.97 6.82 -25.43
N GLU A 215 35.30 6.88 -25.25
CA GLU A 215 36.21 7.78 -25.97
C GLU A 215 36.22 7.57 -27.50
N GLU A 216 35.72 6.41 -27.96
CA GLU A 216 35.76 5.98 -29.36
C GLU A 216 34.37 5.79 -29.98
N LEU A 217 33.30 6.26 -29.33
CA LEU A 217 31.97 6.16 -29.93
C LEU A 217 31.96 7.02 -31.20
N GLN A 218 32.09 6.39 -32.36
CA GLN A 218 31.61 6.99 -33.60
C GLN A 218 30.09 7.10 -33.44
N VAL A 219 29.64 8.19 -32.81
CA VAL A 219 28.22 8.53 -32.74
C VAL A 219 27.77 8.56 -34.20
N ALA A 220 27.06 7.52 -34.63
CA ALA A 220 26.56 7.44 -35.98
C ALA A 220 25.71 8.69 -36.19
N SER A 221 26.25 9.67 -36.94
CA SER A 221 25.58 10.94 -37.11
C SER A 221 24.25 10.67 -37.81
N GLY A 222 23.16 11.11 -37.19
CA GLY A 222 21.80 10.89 -37.70
C GLY A 222 21.08 9.63 -37.21
N LYS A 223 21.62 8.85 -36.26
CA LYS A 223 20.83 7.81 -35.57
C LYS A 223 20.34 8.33 -34.21
N ALA A 224 19.03 8.24 -33.98
CA ALA A 224 18.41 8.58 -32.70
C ALA A 224 17.84 7.31 -32.07
N TRP A 225 18.12 7.10 -30.78
CA TRP A 225 17.53 6.02 -30.00
C TRP A 225 16.47 6.60 -29.07
N GLU A 226 15.33 5.91 -28.98
CA GLU A 226 14.26 6.23 -28.05
C GLU A 226 14.21 5.15 -26.96
N ILE A 227 14.12 5.61 -25.71
CA ILE A 227 14.03 4.74 -24.55
C ILE A 227 12.69 4.98 -23.90
N GLY A 228 11.97 3.90 -23.69
CA GLY A 228 10.71 3.91 -22.97
C GLY A 228 10.65 2.75 -22.00
N TYR A 229 9.73 2.83 -21.06
CA TYR A 229 9.35 1.70 -20.24
C TYR A 229 7.84 1.63 -20.12
N PHE A 230 7.33 0.42 -19.88
CA PHE A 230 5.92 0.20 -19.58
C PHE A 230 5.78 -1.01 -18.65
N PHE A 231 4.66 -1.10 -17.95
CA PHE A 231 4.35 -2.26 -17.14
C PHE A 231 3.47 -3.24 -17.92
N MET A 232 3.82 -4.52 -17.86
CA MET A 232 2.93 -5.57 -18.34
C MET A 232 1.71 -5.67 -17.43
N SER A 233 0.53 -5.85 -18.00
CA SER A 233 -0.74 -5.96 -17.25
C SER A 233 -0.95 -7.33 -16.61
N THR A 234 -0.16 -8.34 -16.96
CA THR A 234 -0.23 -9.68 -16.37
C THR A 234 0.88 -9.85 -15.35
N PRO A 235 0.56 -10.09 -14.06
CA PRO A 235 1.57 -10.28 -13.06
C PRO A 235 2.23 -11.66 -13.21
N VAL A 236 3.54 -11.70 -12.98
CA VAL A 236 4.35 -12.92 -12.97
C VAL A 236 4.90 -13.18 -11.59
N ARG A 237 5.50 -14.36 -11.39
CA ARG A 237 6.08 -14.77 -10.12
C ARG A 237 7.29 -15.64 -10.37
N GLU A 238 8.38 -15.36 -9.68
CA GLU A 238 9.61 -16.14 -9.78
C GLU A 238 9.44 -17.52 -9.12
N GLU A 239 8.86 -17.53 -7.92
CA GLU A 239 8.72 -18.76 -7.11
C GLU A 239 7.27 -19.02 -6.69
N ARG A 240 6.94 -20.29 -6.47
CA ARG A 240 5.61 -20.68 -5.97
C ARG A 240 5.42 -20.15 -4.55
N GLY A 241 4.34 -19.38 -4.35
CA GLY A 241 4.02 -18.79 -3.04
C GLY A 241 4.57 -17.38 -2.84
N SER A 242 5.45 -16.90 -3.72
CA SER A 242 5.89 -15.50 -3.74
C SER A 242 4.77 -14.56 -4.21
N ARG A 243 4.85 -13.30 -3.76
CA ARG A 243 3.95 -12.23 -4.18
C ARG A 243 4.18 -11.95 -5.68
N PRO A 244 3.14 -12.07 -6.54
CA PRO A 244 3.28 -11.73 -7.94
C PRO A 244 3.61 -10.25 -8.14
N PHE A 245 4.36 -9.93 -9.19
CA PHE A 245 4.67 -8.56 -9.59
C PHE A 245 4.32 -8.31 -11.04
N TYR A 246 4.06 -7.05 -11.39
CA TYR A 246 3.83 -6.61 -12.75
C TYR A 246 5.18 -6.24 -13.36
N PRO A 247 5.67 -6.99 -14.37
CA PRO A 247 6.98 -6.70 -14.96
C PRO A 247 7.06 -5.28 -15.52
N CYS A 248 8.12 -4.57 -15.17
CA CYS A 248 8.52 -3.35 -15.85
C CYS A 248 9.43 -3.72 -17.02
N VAL A 249 9.04 -3.36 -18.23
CA VAL A 249 9.77 -3.64 -19.47
C VAL A 249 10.36 -2.34 -19.99
N PHE A 250 11.68 -2.27 -20.04
CA PHE A 250 12.42 -1.21 -20.72
C PHE A 250 12.70 -1.64 -22.17
N LEU A 251 12.55 -0.69 -23.08
CA LEU A 251 12.82 -0.85 -24.51
C LEU A 251 13.78 0.24 -24.95
N CYS A 252 14.75 -0.13 -25.78
CA CYS A 252 15.54 0.79 -26.57
C CYS A 252 15.27 0.51 -28.04
N VAL A 253 14.85 1.54 -28.76
CA VAL A 253 14.36 1.43 -30.13
C VAL A 253 15.13 2.41 -31.01
N ASP A 254 15.56 1.95 -32.18
CA ASP A 254 16.04 2.84 -33.23
C ASP A 254 14.87 3.64 -33.79
N ARG A 255 14.90 4.96 -33.65
CA ARG A 255 13.78 5.86 -33.97
C ARG A 255 13.33 5.76 -35.42
N ASP A 256 14.26 5.63 -36.35
CA ASP A 256 13.96 5.70 -37.78
C ASP A 256 13.44 4.38 -38.33
N SER A 257 14.00 3.25 -37.88
CA SER A 257 13.60 1.91 -38.35
C SER A 257 12.52 1.24 -37.51
N GLY A 258 12.35 1.67 -36.25
CA GLY A 258 11.48 1.00 -35.27
C GLY A 258 12.05 -0.34 -34.76
N PHE A 259 13.31 -0.68 -35.09
CA PHE A 259 13.93 -1.90 -34.59
C PHE A 259 14.21 -1.79 -33.09
N ILE A 260 13.84 -2.85 -32.36
CA ILE A 260 14.19 -3.01 -30.95
C ILE A 260 15.67 -3.38 -30.87
N LEU A 261 16.47 -2.49 -30.29
CA LEU A 261 17.91 -2.66 -30.08
C LEU A 261 18.21 -3.41 -28.78
N GLY A 262 17.34 -3.26 -27.78
CA GLY A 262 17.49 -3.92 -26.50
C GLY A 262 16.20 -3.95 -25.69
N VAL A 263 16.11 -4.96 -24.82
CA VAL A 263 15.00 -5.15 -23.88
C VAL A 263 15.55 -5.52 -22.51
N ARG A 264 14.99 -4.92 -21.47
CA ARG A 264 15.24 -5.31 -20.07
C ARG A 264 13.93 -5.46 -19.32
N ILE A 265 13.83 -6.50 -18.51
CA ILE A 265 12.67 -6.77 -17.66
C ILE A 265 13.13 -6.73 -16.21
N THR A 266 12.35 -6.08 -15.35
CA THR A 266 12.68 -5.93 -13.92
C THR A 266 11.41 -5.79 -13.08
N GLU A 267 11.56 -5.88 -11.76
CA GLU A 267 10.49 -5.59 -10.80
C GLU A 267 10.45 -4.08 -10.47
N TYR A 268 9.29 -3.58 -10.05
CA TYR A 268 9.09 -2.15 -9.76
C TYR A 268 10.13 -1.59 -8.79
N GLY A 269 10.43 -2.30 -7.70
CA GLY A 269 11.40 -1.85 -6.69
C GLY A 269 12.83 -1.70 -7.21
N ARG A 270 13.16 -2.33 -8.34
CA ARG A 270 14.49 -2.30 -8.96
C ARG A 270 14.53 -1.52 -10.26
N MET A 271 13.39 -1.00 -10.74
CA MET A 271 13.29 -0.41 -12.07
C MET A 271 14.27 0.74 -12.30
N VAL A 272 14.48 1.59 -11.30
CA VAL A 272 15.36 2.75 -11.44
C VAL A 272 16.82 2.29 -11.53
N GLN A 273 17.24 1.41 -10.62
CA GLN A 273 18.62 0.92 -10.61
C GLN A 273 18.91 0.03 -11.83
N GLU A 274 18.12 -1.01 -12.05
CA GLU A 274 18.37 -1.95 -13.15
C GLU A 274 18.09 -1.33 -14.51
N GLY A 275 17.09 -0.46 -14.64
CA GLY A 275 16.77 0.22 -15.90
C GLY A 275 17.84 1.22 -16.31
N ILE A 276 18.31 2.06 -15.39
CA ILE A 276 19.36 3.04 -15.70
C ILE A 276 20.70 2.34 -15.93
N SER A 277 21.07 1.35 -15.10
CA SER A 277 22.30 0.57 -15.32
C SER A 277 22.28 -0.18 -16.65
N TRP A 278 21.15 -0.81 -16.99
CA TRP A 278 21.00 -1.49 -18.27
C TRP A 278 21.19 -0.54 -19.46
N PHE A 279 20.63 0.68 -19.38
CA PHE A 279 20.84 1.66 -20.43
C PHE A 279 22.30 2.11 -20.54
N ALA A 280 22.97 2.33 -19.41
CA ALA A 280 24.37 2.74 -19.39
C ALA A 280 25.33 1.66 -19.95
N GLU A 281 24.92 0.40 -19.98
CA GLU A 281 25.69 -0.75 -20.49
C GLU A 281 25.47 -1.06 -21.99
N MET A 282 24.45 -0.47 -22.64
CA MET A 282 24.21 -0.66 -24.08
C MET A 282 25.08 0.23 -24.96
#